data_AF-A0A941X8W7-F1
#
_entry.id   AF-A0A941X8W7-F1
#
_cell.length_a   1.000
_cell.length_b   1.000
_cell.length_c   1.000
_cell.angle_alpha   90.00
_cell.angle_beta   90.00
_cell.angle_gamma   90.00
#
_symmetry.space_group_name_H-M   'P 1'
#
loop_
_entity.id
_entity.type
_entity.pdbx_description
1 polymer ?
#
loop_
_entity_poly.entity_id
_entity_poly.type
_entity_poly.pdbx_seq_one_letter_code
_entity_poly.pdbx_strand_id
1 'polypeptide(L)'
;MKKETNSKAKRNGLWCNVLIVAALLLIVAVLMVVLRRNAPANVDANAPLLPLTATDAPTEAPTEAPTELATSTPEAAATPEITAAPEATAAPEVTDVPEATATPDLSQVKAFLVVTVGDKTYQPIPLTEEGYYRLRHGDCINIVHVTPTSIDMHEANCDNQDCVEQGEVTLENKDTRILGNRIICLPNQVTLQLYSRDELMDWLTTVQEDAANE
;
A
#
# COMPACT_ATOMS: atom_id res chain seq x y z
N MET A 1 -69.74 -3.62 34.18
CA MET A 1 -68.99 -3.51 32.91
C MET A 1 -67.49 -3.43 33.20
N LYS A 2 -66.68 -4.12 32.39
CA LYS A 2 -65.34 -4.62 32.69
C LYS A 2 -64.24 -3.60 32.30
N LYS A 3 -63.28 -3.32 33.19
CA LYS A 3 -62.06 -2.53 32.92
C LYS A 3 -61.13 -3.31 31.99
N GLU A 4 -61.30 -3.20 30.66
CA GLU A 4 -60.43 -3.88 29.68
C GLU A 4 -59.59 -2.94 28.79
N THR A 5 -59.56 -1.64 29.04
CA THR A 5 -58.89 -0.69 28.13
C THR A 5 -57.41 -0.39 28.48
N ASN A 6 -56.96 -0.63 29.72
CA ASN A 6 -55.62 -0.22 30.17
C ASN A 6 -54.49 -1.17 29.71
N SER A 7 -54.78 -2.49 29.61
CA SER A 7 -53.79 -3.51 29.23
C SER A 7 -53.43 -3.51 27.74
N LYS A 8 -54.34 -3.03 26.88
CA LYS A 8 -54.15 -2.96 25.43
C LYS A 8 -53.22 -1.80 25.03
N ALA A 9 -53.37 -0.64 25.68
CA ALA A 9 -52.51 0.52 25.47
C ALA A 9 -51.06 0.29 25.94
N LYS A 10 -50.86 -0.37 27.09
CA LYS A 10 -49.53 -0.68 27.63
C LYS A 10 -48.78 -1.73 26.78
N ARG A 11 -49.50 -2.72 26.24
CA ARG A 11 -48.94 -3.65 25.23
C ARG A 11 -48.54 -2.88 23.98
N ASN A 12 -49.40 -2.05 23.41
CA ASN A 12 -49.09 -1.33 22.17
C ASN A 12 -47.88 -0.40 22.33
N GLY A 13 -47.72 0.27 23.47
CA GLY A 13 -46.51 1.05 23.77
C GLY A 13 -45.25 0.19 23.91
N LEU A 14 -45.36 -0.99 24.55
CA LEU A 14 -44.25 -1.94 24.65
C LEU A 14 -43.86 -2.53 23.29
N TRP A 15 -44.85 -2.88 22.45
CA TRP A 15 -44.63 -3.36 21.08
C TRP A 15 -44.02 -2.26 20.19
N CYS A 16 -44.45 -0.99 20.33
CA CYS A 16 -43.81 0.13 19.65
C CYS A 16 -42.35 0.31 20.07
N ASN A 17 -42.04 0.23 21.36
CA ASN A 17 -40.65 0.34 21.83
C ASN A 17 -39.79 -0.83 21.33
N VAL A 18 -40.32 -2.06 21.31
CA VAL A 18 -39.62 -3.22 20.75
C VAL A 18 -39.37 -3.06 19.25
N LEU A 19 -40.35 -2.54 18.49
CA LEU A 19 -40.18 -2.27 17.06
C LEU A 19 -39.16 -1.16 16.79
N ILE A 20 -39.14 -0.11 17.61
CA ILE A 20 -38.14 0.97 17.52
C ILE A 20 -36.73 0.42 17.80
N VAL A 21 -36.56 -0.38 18.85
CA VAL A 21 -35.26 -0.99 19.19
C VAL A 21 -34.81 -1.94 18.08
N ALA A 22 -35.71 -2.77 17.53
CA ALA A 22 -35.39 -3.66 16.42
C ALA A 22 -34.97 -2.88 15.15
N ALA A 23 -35.66 -1.79 14.82
CA ALA A 23 -35.30 -0.92 13.71
C ALA A 23 -33.93 -0.25 13.91
N LEU A 24 -33.64 0.24 15.12
CA LEU A 24 -32.34 0.81 15.45
C LEU A 24 -31.21 -0.22 15.34
N LEU A 25 -31.42 -1.45 15.81
CA LEU A 25 -30.45 -2.54 15.67
C LEU A 25 -30.19 -2.89 14.20
N LEU A 26 -31.23 -2.89 13.36
CA LEU A 26 -31.07 -3.10 11.92
C LEU A 26 -30.31 -1.95 11.26
N ILE A 27 -30.57 -0.70 11.62
CA ILE A 27 -29.84 0.47 11.12
C ILE A 27 -28.36 0.37 11.52
N VAL A 28 -28.06 0.02 12.77
CA VAL A 28 -26.68 -0.17 13.24
C VAL A 28 -26.01 -1.32 12.50
N ALA A 29 -26.71 -2.44 12.26
CA ALA A 29 -26.17 -3.57 11.50
C ALA A 29 -25.87 -3.19 10.04
N VAL A 30 -26.78 -2.47 9.38
CA VAL A 30 -26.58 -1.96 8.01
C VAL A 30 -25.42 -0.96 7.99
N LEU A 31 -25.35 -0.04 8.95
CA LEU A 31 -24.26 0.91 9.07
C LEU A 31 -22.93 0.19 9.29
N MET A 32 -22.88 -0.83 10.14
CA MET A 32 -21.68 -1.66 10.33
C MET A 32 -21.28 -2.41 9.05
N VAL A 33 -22.24 -2.89 8.25
CA VAL A 33 -21.95 -3.51 6.94
C VAL A 33 -21.44 -2.48 5.93
N VAL A 34 -22.02 -1.28 5.90
CA VAL A 34 -21.57 -0.18 5.04
C VAL A 34 -20.19 0.33 5.46
N LEU A 35 -19.92 0.45 6.76
CA LEU A 35 -18.60 0.81 7.30
C LEU A 35 -17.56 -0.28 7.05
N ARG A 36 -17.95 -1.56 7.02
CA ARG A 36 -17.07 -2.67 6.62
C ARG A 36 -16.82 -2.71 5.11
N ARG A 37 -17.80 -2.34 4.28
CA ARG A 37 -17.63 -2.21 2.82
C ARG A 37 -16.85 -0.96 2.42
N ASN A 38 -16.98 0.10 3.21
CA ASN A 38 -16.22 1.34 3.14
C ASN A 38 -15.04 1.33 4.12
N ALA A 39 -14.61 0.15 4.57
CA ALA A 39 -13.40 0.03 5.35
C ALA A 39 -12.27 0.59 4.49
N PRO A 40 -11.41 1.47 5.02
CA PRO A 40 -10.22 1.87 4.29
C PRO A 40 -9.49 0.58 3.93
N ALA A 41 -9.14 0.41 2.66
CA ALA A 41 -8.15 -0.58 2.28
C ALA A 41 -6.99 -0.37 3.24
N ASN A 42 -6.80 -1.38 4.09
CA ASN A 42 -5.66 -1.52 4.96
C ASN A 42 -4.42 -1.10 4.15
N VAL A 43 -3.70 -0.10 4.65
CA VAL A 43 -2.27 -0.03 4.33
C VAL A 43 -1.71 -1.34 4.88
N ASP A 44 -1.49 -2.32 4.00
CA ASP A 44 -0.64 -3.46 4.31
C ASP A 44 0.78 -2.91 4.50
N ALA A 45 1.00 -2.28 5.65
CA ALA A 45 2.27 -1.70 6.08
C ALA A 45 3.21 -2.79 6.64
N ASN A 46 2.97 -4.06 6.33
CA ASN A 46 3.79 -5.16 6.82
C ASN A 46 3.66 -6.46 6.00
N ALA A 47 3.65 -6.34 4.68
CA ALA A 47 3.94 -7.48 3.81
C ALA A 47 5.25 -7.19 3.06
N PRO A 48 6.40 -7.73 3.51
CA PRO A 48 7.61 -7.73 2.71
C PRO A 48 7.32 -8.54 1.45
N LEU A 49 7.23 -7.85 0.30
CA LEU A 49 7.29 -8.53 -0.98
C LEU A 49 8.75 -8.91 -1.21
N LEU A 50 9.00 -10.22 -1.25
CA LEU A 50 10.30 -10.82 -1.53
C LEU A 50 10.89 -10.24 -2.83
N PRO A 51 12.22 -10.05 -2.91
CA PRO A 51 12.85 -9.60 -4.14
C PRO A 51 12.63 -10.62 -5.26
N LEU A 52 11.97 -10.19 -6.34
CA LEU A 52 11.98 -10.94 -7.60
C LEU A 52 13.42 -10.93 -8.12
N THR A 53 14.11 -12.06 -7.96
CA THR A 53 15.39 -12.31 -8.61
C THR A 53 15.17 -12.28 -10.12
N ALA A 54 15.70 -11.24 -10.76
CA ALA A 54 15.77 -11.14 -12.21
C ALA A 54 16.60 -12.31 -12.76
N THR A 55 15.91 -13.30 -13.33
CA THR A 55 16.49 -14.18 -14.34
C THR A 55 15.71 -13.88 -15.61
N ASP A 56 16.30 -13.07 -16.48
CA ASP A 56 16.02 -13.22 -17.90
C ASP A 56 17.26 -12.92 -18.74
N ALA A 57 17.52 -13.88 -19.60
CA ALA A 57 18.63 -13.95 -20.53
C ALA A 57 18.50 -12.89 -21.64
N PRO A 58 19.61 -12.45 -22.26
CA PRO A 58 19.56 -11.46 -23.33
C PRO A 58 19.36 -12.15 -24.69
N THR A 59 18.32 -11.77 -25.43
CA THR A 59 18.06 -12.11 -26.86
C THR A 59 16.86 -11.22 -27.29
N GLU A 60 16.83 -10.31 -28.28
CA GLU A 60 17.47 -10.14 -29.60
C GLU A 60 17.25 -8.67 -30.09
N ALA A 61 18.23 -7.98 -30.70
CA ALA A 61 18.40 -7.69 -32.16
C ALA A 61 18.10 -6.20 -32.50
N PRO A 62 18.60 -5.57 -33.62
CA PRO A 62 18.28 -5.98 -35.01
C PRO A 62 19.32 -5.74 -36.14
N THR A 63 19.13 -6.54 -37.21
CA THR A 63 19.23 -6.22 -38.67
C THR A 63 20.59 -5.97 -39.34
N GLU A 64 20.92 -6.83 -40.32
CA GLU A 64 21.06 -6.48 -41.76
C GLU A 64 21.02 -7.74 -42.68
N ALA A 65 20.49 -7.56 -43.89
CA ALA A 65 20.17 -8.54 -44.95
C ALA A 65 21.45 -9.02 -45.73
N PRO A 66 21.45 -9.83 -46.84
CA PRO A 66 20.34 -10.21 -47.74
C PRO A 66 20.38 -11.60 -48.47
N THR A 67 19.30 -11.88 -49.22
CA THR A 67 19.19 -12.66 -50.49
C THR A 67 19.12 -14.20 -50.50
N GLU A 68 18.20 -14.68 -51.36
CA GLU A 68 18.17 -15.91 -52.20
C GLU A 68 17.13 -17.00 -51.84
N LEU A 69 16.13 -17.05 -52.73
CA LEU A 69 15.37 -18.16 -53.32
C LEU A 69 15.24 -19.55 -52.63
N ALA A 70 13.99 -20.04 -52.71
CA ALA A 70 13.55 -21.40 -53.07
C ALA A 70 13.04 -22.37 -51.97
N THR A 71 11.72 -22.58 -52.02
CA THR A 71 11.03 -23.88 -52.23
C THR A 71 10.94 -24.94 -51.11
N SER A 72 9.66 -25.33 -50.90
CA SER A 72 9.09 -26.62 -50.46
C SER A 72 8.99 -27.02 -48.97
N THR A 73 7.71 -27.06 -48.53
CA THR A 73 6.96 -28.19 -47.92
C THR A 73 7.40 -28.81 -46.57
N PRO A 74 6.46 -29.03 -45.62
CA PRO A 74 6.76 -29.45 -44.24
C PRO A 74 6.66 -30.97 -44.03
N GLU A 75 7.38 -31.53 -43.04
CA GLU A 75 7.05 -32.84 -42.49
C GLU A 75 7.50 -33.07 -41.03
N ALA A 76 6.58 -33.69 -40.29
CA ALA A 76 6.75 -34.66 -39.20
C ALA A 76 7.46 -34.29 -37.88
N ALA A 77 6.60 -34.14 -36.87
CA ALA A 77 6.62 -34.77 -35.56
C ALA A 77 7.70 -35.83 -35.25
N ALA A 78 8.38 -35.70 -34.11
CA ALA A 78 8.39 -36.70 -33.03
C ALA A 78 9.07 -36.17 -31.75
N THR A 79 8.40 -36.44 -30.64
CA THR A 79 8.77 -36.33 -29.22
C THR A 79 10.13 -36.96 -28.88
N PRO A 80 10.85 -36.45 -27.85
CA PRO A 80 11.64 -37.35 -27.01
C PRO A 80 11.28 -37.33 -25.52
N GLU A 81 11.50 -38.51 -24.95
CA GLU A 81 11.14 -39.02 -23.64
C GLU A 81 11.87 -38.37 -22.45
N ILE A 82 11.16 -38.37 -21.32
CA ILE A 82 11.67 -38.12 -19.97
C ILE A 82 12.34 -39.40 -19.46
N THR A 83 13.59 -39.35 -18.97
CA THR A 83 14.08 -40.19 -17.85
C THR A 83 15.45 -39.67 -17.38
N ALA A 84 15.49 -39.09 -16.17
CA ALA A 84 16.62 -39.25 -15.24
C ALA A 84 16.21 -38.73 -13.84
N ALA A 85 16.12 -39.65 -12.89
CA ALA A 85 16.09 -39.35 -11.46
C ALA A 85 17.52 -39.06 -10.96
N PRO A 86 17.66 -38.26 -9.88
CA PRO A 86 18.55 -38.72 -8.82
C PRO A 86 18.01 -38.49 -7.39
N GLU A 87 18.17 -39.57 -6.63
CA GLU A 87 18.50 -39.74 -5.20
C GLU A 87 18.33 -38.57 -4.22
N ALA A 88 17.39 -38.76 -3.29
CA ALA A 88 17.31 -38.06 -2.01
C ALA A 88 18.28 -38.68 -1.00
N THR A 89 19.18 -37.88 -0.42
CA THR A 89 19.98 -38.25 0.75
C THR A 89 19.99 -37.09 1.76
N ALA A 90 19.48 -37.44 2.95
CA ALA A 90 19.76 -36.91 4.30
C ALA A 90 19.63 -35.40 4.59
N ALA A 91 18.78 -35.13 5.59
CA ALA A 91 18.57 -33.88 6.28
C ALA A 91 19.81 -33.35 7.03
N PRO A 92 19.91 -32.02 7.19
CA PRO A 92 20.43 -31.43 8.42
C PRO A 92 19.32 -30.69 9.17
N GLU A 93 19.11 -31.12 10.41
CA GLU A 93 18.46 -30.35 11.46
C GLU A 93 19.43 -29.24 11.89
N VAL A 94 19.07 -27.98 11.69
CA VAL A 94 19.69 -26.83 12.38
C VAL A 94 18.56 -25.95 12.88
N THR A 95 18.24 -26.17 14.16
CA THR A 95 17.81 -25.16 15.11
C THR A 95 18.56 -23.86 14.88
N ASP A 96 17.85 -22.81 14.50
CA ASP A 96 17.89 -21.52 15.21
C ASP A 96 16.73 -20.69 14.72
N VAL A 97 15.80 -20.42 15.64
CA VAL A 97 14.75 -19.43 15.47
C VAL A 97 15.42 -18.08 15.71
N PRO A 98 15.53 -17.16 14.72
CA PRO A 98 15.80 -15.78 15.06
C PRO A 98 14.52 -15.19 15.69
N GLU A 99 14.56 -15.21 17.01
CA GLU A 99 13.74 -14.43 17.93
C GLU A 99 13.90 -12.93 17.66
N ALA A 100 12.84 -12.20 18.04
CA ALA A 100 12.76 -10.76 18.28
C ALA A 100 12.54 -9.86 17.05
N THR A 101 11.25 -9.64 16.78
CA THR A 101 10.70 -8.35 16.38
C THR A 101 11.19 -7.27 17.36
N ALA A 102 12.35 -6.67 17.10
CA ALA A 102 12.77 -5.47 17.80
C ALA A 102 11.80 -4.34 17.45
N THR A 103 11.20 -3.72 18.47
CA THR A 103 10.53 -2.45 18.28
C THR A 103 11.60 -1.46 17.78
N PRO A 104 11.42 -0.78 16.63
CA PRO A 104 12.45 0.07 16.07
C PRO A 104 12.80 1.17 17.07
N ASP A 105 14.09 1.29 17.39
CA ASP A 105 14.59 2.40 18.18
C ASP A 105 14.43 3.68 17.35
N LEU A 106 13.38 4.45 17.66
CA LEU A 106 13.10 5.72 17.00
C LEU A 106 14.26 6.71 17.11
N SER A 107 15.20 6.50 18.05
CA SER A 107 16.41 7.31 18.19
C SER A 107 17.40 7.13 17.02
N GLN A 108 17.26 6.08 16.23
CA GLN A 108 18.09 5.78 15.06
C GLN A 108 17.45 6.19 13.72
N VAL A 109 16.16 6.51 13.72
CA VAL A 109 15.41 6.89 12.51
C VAL A 109 15.86 8.26 12.00
N LYS A 110 16.46 8.30 10.81
CA LYS A 110 16.98 9.54 10.21
C LYS A 110 15.91 10.36 9.49
N ALA A 111 14.98 9.66 8.83
CA ALA A 111 13.97 10.26 8.00
C ALA A 111 12.57 9.69 8.27
N PHE A 112 11.56 10.50 7.97
CA PHE A 112 10.16 10.15 8.08
C PHE A 112 9.44 10.50 6.78
N LEU A 113 8.55 9.61 6.35
CA LEU A 113 7.64 9.84 5.23
C LEU A 113 6.29 10.31 5.76
N VAL A 114 5.86 11.50 5.35
CA VAL A 114 4.48 11.98 5.55
C VAL A 114 3.73 11.82 4.23
N VAL A 115 2.63 11.07 4.28
CA VAL A 115 1.80 10.77 3.11
C VAL A 115 0.48 11.54 3.21
N THR A 116 0.07 12.18 2.11
CA THR A 116 -1.26 12.75 1.93
C THR A 116 -1.95 12.07 0.75
N VAL A 117 -3.17 11.57 0.95
CA VAL A 117 -4.01 10.97 -0.11
C VAL A 117 -5.38 11.64 -0.08
N GLY A 118 -5.76 12.30 -1.17
CA GLY A 118 -6.89 13.22 -1.19
C GLY A 118 -6.70 14.30 -0.12
N ASP A 119 -7.70 14.50 0.74
CA ASP A 119 -7.66 15.46 1.84
C ASP A 119 -7.08 14.88 3.15
N LYS A 120 -6.61 13.63 3.14
CA LYS A 120 -6.17 12.93 4.35
C LYS A 120 -4.65 12.87 4.43
N THR A 121 -4.11 13.51 5.47
CA THR A 121 -2.70 13.32 5.86
C THR A 121 -2.61 12.19 6.87
N TYR A 122 -1.72 11.24 6.62
CA TYR A 122 -1.47 10.09 7.50
C TYR A 122 -0.40 10.42 8.53
N GLN A 123 -0.32 9.58 9.58
CA GLN A 123 0.74 9.68 10.58
C GLN A 123 2.12 9.48 9.93
N PRO A 124 3.16 10.21 10.37
CA PRO A 124 4.51 10.07 9.85
C PRO A 124 5.04 8.64 10.00
N ILE A 125 5.57 8.08 8.91
CA ILE A 125 6.11 6.73 8.86
C ILE A 125 7.64 6.81 9.06
N PRO A 126 8.22 6.20 10.11
CA PRO A 126 9.66 6.14 10.28
C PRO A 126 10.29 5.27 9.19
N LEU A 127 11.34 5.77 8.52
CA LEU A 127 12.07 5.04 7.50
C LEU A 127 13.29 4.37 8.12
N THR A 128 13.19 3.07 8.42
CA THR A 128 14.26 2.27 9.06
C THR A 128 15.01 1.38 8.09
N GLU A 129 14.33 0.91 7.05
CA GLU A 129 14.84 -0.03 6.06
C GLU A 129 14.32 0.31 4.67
N GLU A 130 14.89 -0.33 3.66
CA GLU A 130 14.43 -0.19 2.28
C GLU A 130 13.13 -0.97 2.07
N GLY A 131 12.19 -0.40 1.31
CA GLY A 131 10.91 -1.04 1.09
C GLY A 131 10.01 -0.31 0.10
N TYR A 132 8.79 -0.84 -0.05
CA TYR A 132 7.78 -0.29 -0.95
C TYR A 132 6.45 -0.07 -0.22
N TYR A 133 5.84 1.09 -0.43
CA TYR A 133 4.49 1.41 0.06
C TYR A 133 3.52 1.55 -1.09
N ARG A 134 2.41 0.82 -1.03
CA ARG A 134 1.32 0.94 -1.99
C ARG A 134 0.23 1.87 -1.48
N LEU A 135 0.05 2.99 -2.15
CA LEU A 135 -0.95 4.00 -1.86
C LEU A 135 -2.11 3.91 -2.85
N ARG A 136 -3.34 3.94 -2.35
CA ARG A 136 -4.56 3.85 -3.17
C ARG A 136 -5.50 5.03 -2.91
N HIS A 137 -6.04 5.57 -3.99
CA HIS A 137 -7.14 6.54 -3.95
C HIS A 137 -8.20 6.17 -5.00
N GLY A 138 -9.28 5.51 -4.57
CA GLY A 138 -10.21 4.88 -5.52
C GLY A 138 -9.49 3.81 -6.35
N ASP A 139 -9.50 3.98 -7.67
CA ASP A 139 -8.82 3.12 -8.64
C ASP A 139 -7.38 3.58 -8.96
N CYS A 140 -6.97 4.75 -8.46
CA CYS A 140 -5.61 5.24 -8.58
C CYS A 140 -4.65 4.47 -7.66
N ILE A 141 -3.47 4.14 -8.17
CA ILE A 141 -2.42 3.39 -7.50
C ILE A 141 -1.10 4.16 -7.64
N ASN A 142 -0.37 4.28 -6.54
CA ASN A 142 0.99 4.79 -6.49
C ASN A 142 1.82 3.81 -5.64
N ILE A 143 3.00 3.42 -6.12
CA ILE A 143 3.97 2.58 -5.42
C ILE A 143 5.17 3.46 -5.13
N VAL A 144 5.45 3.64 -3.85
CA VAL A 144 6.55 4.48 -3.35
C VAL A 144 7.68 3.56 -2.96
N HIS A 145 8.87 3.78 -3.49
CA HIS A 145 10.11 3.18 -2.99
C HIS A 145 10.68 4.07 -1.89
N VAL A 146 11.14 3.45 -0.81
CA VAL A 146 11.74 4.17 0.32
C VAL A 146 13.06 3.54 0.68
N THR A 147 13.98 4.37 1.16
CA THR A 147 15.18 3.96 1.88
C THR A 147 15.21 4.65 3.24
N PRO A 148 16.16 4.34 4.15
CA PRO A 148 16.27 5.05 5.43
C PRO A 148 16.46 6.57 5.33
N THR A 149 16.78 7.11 4.13
CA THR A 149 17.08 8.52 3.91
C THR A 149 16.46 9.11 2.65
N SER A 150 15.64 8.35 1.91
CA SER A 150 15.06 8.81 0.65
C SER A 150 13.70 8.21 0.35
N ILE A 151 12.99 8.88 -0.56
CA ILE A 151 11.71 8.44 -1.12
C ILE A 151 11.73 8.68 -2.63
N ASP A 152 11.11 7.78 -3.37
CA ASP A 152 10.94 7.86 -4.82
C ASP A 152 9.57 7.30 -5.22
N MET A 153 8.99 7.81 -6.30
CA MET A 153 7.77 7.23 -6.86
C MET A 153 8.16 6.16 -7.87
N HIS A 154 8.14 4.90 -7.45
CA HIS A 154 8.55 3.77 -8.28
C HIS A 154 7.57 3.49 -9.42
N GLU A 155 6.26 3.54 -9.14
CA GLU A 155 5.21 3.27 -10.12
C GLU A 155 3.96 4.09 -9.80
N ALA A 156 3.25 4.56 -10.82
CA ALA A 156 1.91 5.09 -10.66
C ALA A 156 1.06 4.78 -11.89
N ASN A 157 -0.26 4.69 -11.74
CA ASN A 157 -1.18 4.54 -12.87
C ASN A 157 -1.77 5.87 -13.39
N CYS A 158 -1.17 7.00 -13.06
CA CYS A 158 -1.57 8.31 -13.59
C CYS A 158 -1.12 8.48 -15.05
N ASP A 159 -1.91 9.14 -15.88
CA ASP A 159 -1.64 9.21 -17.33
C ASP A 159 -0.33 9.93 -17.70
N ASN A 160 0.03 10.99 -16.97
CA ASN A 160 1.17 11.85 -17.30
C ASN A 160 2.51 11.37 -16.73
N GLN A 161 2.51 10.45 -15.76
CA GLN A 161 3.72 9.92 -15.11
C GLN A 161 4.67 10.95 -14.46
N ASP A 162 4.30 12.23 -14.39
CA ASP A 162 5.11 13.32 -13.79
C ASP A 162 5.62 12.99 -12.38
N CYS A 163 4.88 12.21 -11.59
CA CYS A 163 5.30 11.82 -10.24
C CYS A 163 6.49 10.86 -10.21
N VAL A 164 6.58 9.97 -11.19
CA VAL A 164 7.72 9.05 -11.37
C VAL A 164 8.93 9.84 -11.90
N GLU A 165 8.70 10.75 -12.84
CA GLU A 165 9.77 11.57 -13.45
C GLU A 165 10.33 12.67 -12.53
N GLN A 166 9.62 13.02 -11.45
CA GLN A 166 10.13 13.93 -10.41
C GLN A 166 11.38 13.40 -9.71
N GLY A 167 11.58 12.07 -9.74
CA GLY A 167 12.74 11.37 -9.21
C GLY A 167 12.89 11.42 -7.69
N GLU A 168 14.00 10.84 -7.24
CA GLU A 168 14.26 10.58 -5.83
C GLU A 168 14.47 11.87 -5.02
N VAL A 169 13.80 11.92 -3.87
CA VAL A 169 14.01 12.92 -2.83
C VAL A 169 14.85 12.29 -1.73
N THR A 170 15.99 12.89 -1.43
CA THR A 170 16.88 12.45 -0.35
C THR A 170 17.01 13.56 0.70
N LEU A 171 17.47 13.21 1.89
CA LEU A 171 17.82 14.22 2.91
C LEU A 171 18.89 15.22 2.42
N GLU A 172 19.71 14.83 1.44
CA GLU A 172 20.82 15.65 0.92
C GLU A 172 20.38 16.60 -0.20
N ASN A 173 19.41 16.19 -1.03
CA ASN A 173 19.02 16.96 -2.22
C ASN A 173 17.77 17.83 -2.01
N LYS A 174 16.93 17.51 -1.02
CA LYS A 174 15.60 18.12 -0.84
C LYS A 174 15.62 19.65 -0.80
N ASP A 175 16.65 20.28 -0.24
CA ASP A 175 16.72 21.75 -0.13
C ASP A 175 17.12 22.44 -1.45
N THR A 176 17.62 21.67 -2.41
CA THR A 176 18.04 22.17 -3.73
C THR A 176 17.03 21.85 -4.84
N ARG A 177 16.07 20.96 -4.57
CA ARG A 177 15.01 20.58 -5.50
C ARG A 177 13.94 21.68 -5.58
N ILE A 178 13.35 21.85 -6.76
CA ILE A 178 12.28 22.83 -7.01
C ILE A 178 11.04 22.54 -6.13
N LEU A 179 10.67 21.27 -6.00
CA LEU A 179 9.57 20.83 -5.15
C LEU A 179 10.01 20.54 -3.70
N GLY A 180 11.23 20.95 -3.34
CA GLY A 180 11.77 20.75 -2.01
C GLY A 180 11.81 19.26 -1.64
N ASN A 181 11.25 18.96 -0.47
CA ASN A 181 11.10 17.63 0.07
C ASN A 181 9.89 16.83 -0.46
N ARG A 182 9.21 17.30 -1.51
CA ARG A 182 7.95 16.72 -2.02
C ARG A 182 8.10 15.91 -3.30
N ILE A 183 7.24 14.90 -3.41
CA ILE A 183 6.82 14.28 -4.67
C ILE A 183 5.30 14.39 -4.76
N ILE A 184 4.77 14.87 -5.90
CA ILE A 184 3.34 15.13 -6.08
C ILE A 184 2.80 14.35 -7.28
N CYS A 185 1.83 13.48 -7.03
CA CYS A 185 1.00 12.88 -8.07
C CYS A 185 -0.37 13.56 -8.09
N LEU A 186 -0.48 14.63 -8.86
CA LEU A 186 -1.70 15.45 -8.92
C LEU A 186 -2.92 14.66 -9.44
N PRO A 187 -2.85 13.85 -10.51
CA PRO A 187 -4.01 13.09 -11.00
C PRO A 187 -4.55 12.09 -9.97
N ASN A 188 -3.64 11.45 -9.23
CA ASN A 188 -4.01 10.48 -8.20
C ASN A 188 -4.28 11.13 -6.82
N GLN A 189 -4.09 12.45 -6.70
CA GLN A 189 -4.19 13.22 -5.46
C GLN A 189 -3.32 12.66 -4.33
N VAL A 190 -2.07 12.33 -4.64
CA VAL A 190 -1.09 11.85 -3.66
C VAL A 190 0.04 12.86 -3.53
N THR A 191 0.40 13.19 -2.29
CA THR A 191 1.61 13.97 -1.97
C THR A 191 2.46 13.21 -0.97
N LEU A 192 3.74 13.08 -1.27
CA LEU A 192 4.75 12.50 -0.40
C LEU A 192 5.68 13.61 0.09
N GLN A 193 6.04 13.57 1.36
CA GLN A 193 6.98 14.52 1.97
C GLN A 193 8.02 13.78 2.78
N LEU A 194 9.29 14.06 2.50
CA LEU A 194 10.41 13.57 3.29
C LEU A 194 10.79 14.57 4.37
N TYR A 195 10.80 14.15 5.63
CA TYR A 195 11.26 14.98 6.74
C TYR A 195 12.47 14.35 7.40
N SER A 196 13.44 15.18 7.81
CA SER A 196 14.38 14.76 8.85
C SER A 196 13.65 14.64 10.20
N ARG A 197 14.29 14.04 11.20
CA ARG A 197 13.71 14.01 12.55
C ARG A 197 13.38 15.41 13.08
N ASP A 198 14.35 16.32 12.99
CA ASP A 198 14.22 17.64 13.61
C ASP A 198 13.10 18.44 12.93
N GLU A 199 13.04 18.39 11.60
CA GLU A 199 11.96 19.04 10.83
C GLU A 199 10.58 18.46 11.13
N LEU A 200 10.49 17.14 11.34
CA LEU A 200 9.21 16.53 11.67
C LEU A 200 8.71 17.01 13.04
N MET A 201 9.61 17.12 14.02
CA MET A 201 9.25 17.60 15.35
C MET A 201 8.81 19.07 15.32
N ASP A 202 9.51 19.90 14.56
CA ASP A 202 9.13 21.29 14.34
C ASP A 202 7.73 21.37 13.68
N TRP A 203 7.50 20.58 12.64
CA TRP A 203 6.20 20.52 11.96
C TRP A 203 5.07 20.08 12.89
N LEU A 204 5.26 18.99 13.63
CA LEU A 204 4.25 18.48 14.58
C LEU A 204 3.92 19.51 15.66
N THR A 205 4.89 20.31 16.08
CA THR A 205 4.67 21.37 17.07
C THR A 205 3.79 22.47 16.47
N THR A 206 4.10 22.94 15.26
CA THR A 206 3.29 23.97 14.57
C THR A 206 1.84 23.51 14.33
N VAL A 207 1.63 22.27 13.89
CA VAL A 207 0.27 21.73 13.67
C VAL A 207 -0.54 21.64 14.97
N GLN A 208 0.11 21.35 16.09
CA GLN A 208 -0.56 21.31 17.40
C GLN A 208 -0.93 22.71 17.91
N GLU A 209 -0.10 23.73 17.66
CA GLU A 209 -0.38 25.11 18.03
C GLU A 209 -1.58 25.67 17.25
N ASP A 210 -1.68 25.38 15.95
CA ASP A 210 -2.82 25.79 15.12
C ASP A 210 -4.12 25.14 15.61
N ALA A 211 -4.09 23.83 15.90
CA ALA A 211 -5.26 23.12 16.43
C ALA A 211 -5.70 23.59 17.82
N ALA A 212 -4.81 24.20 18.60
CA ALA A 212 -5.15 24.76 19.91
C ALA A 212 -5.74 26.18 19.82
N ASN A 213 -5.60 26.85 18.68
CA ASN A 213 -6.03 28.23 18.45
C ASN A 213 -7.35 28.36 17.67
N GLU A 214 -7.96 27.25 17.26
CA GLU A 214 -9.28 27.16 16.61
C GLU A 214 -10.40 26.78 17.60
#